data_AF-A0A1Z8QI44-F1
#
_entry.id   AF-A0A1Z8QI44-F1
#
_cell.length_a   1.000
_cell.length_b   1.000
_cell.length_c   1.000
_cell.angle_alpha   90.00
_cell.angle_beta   90.00
_cell.angle_gamma   90.00
#
_symmetry.space_group_name_H-M   'P 1'
#
loop_
_entity.id
_entity.type
_entity.pdbx_description
1 polymer ?
#
loop_
_entity_poly.entity_id
_entity_poly.type
_entity_poly.pdbx_seq_one_letter_code
_entity_poly.pdbx_strand_id
1 'polypeptide(L)' 'MDKKLIGILICPKTLKPLKLHPSGNVLINIDGDFAYPISDGIPKLTIDAAIPVEKISEFDGSSKKNEG' A
#
# COMPACT_ATOMS: atom_id res chain seq x y z
N MET A 1 -2.04 -12.36 -3.20
CA MET A 1 -1.46 -11.90 -1.91
C MET A 1 -2.28 -12.49 -0.77
N ASP A 2 -1.68 -13.20 0.17
CA ASP A 2 -2.38 -13.85 1.29
C ASP A 2 -2.91 -12.83 2.31
N LYS A 3 -4.23 -12.84 2.58
CA LYS A 3 -4.89 -11.90 3.51
C LYS A 3 -4.35 -11.97 4.94
N LYS A 4 -3.88 -13.15 5.37
CA LYS A 4 -3.29 -13.34 6.71
C LYS A 4 -1.93 -12.64 6.88
N LEU A 5 -1.16 -12.50 5.79
CA LEU A 5 0.16 -11.85 5.82
C LEU A 5 0.02 -10.32 5.89
N ILE A 6 -0.96 -9.75 5.19
CA ILE A 6 -1.24 -8.30 5.22
C ILE A 6 -1.57 -7.81 6.64
N GLY A 7 -2.26 -8.63 7.44
CA GLY A 7 -2.60 -8.29 8.83
C GLY A 7 -1.40 -8.19 9.78
N ILE A 8 -0.21 -8.65 9.38
CA ILE A 8 1.03 -8.58 10.16
C ILE A 8 1.84 -7.33 9.79
N LEU A 9 1.59 -6.71 8.63
CA LEU A 9 2.39 -5.60 8.14
C LEU A 9 2.12 -4.33 8.96
N ILE A 10 3.20 -3.78 9.53
CA ILE A 10 3.19 -2.56 10.32
C ILE A 10 3.78 -1.40 9.52
N CYS A 11 3.29 -0.20 9.80
CA CYS A 11 3.82 1.05 9.28
C CYS A 11 5.23 1.28 9.86
N PRO A 12 6.27 1.48 9.03
CA PRO A 12 7.63 1.72 9.51
C PRO A 12 7.79 3.04 10.29
N LYS A 13 6.87 4.00 10.10
CA LYS A 13 6.89 5.29 10.81
C LYS A 13 6.16 5.27 12.15
N THR A 14 5.01 4.60 12.21
CA THR A 14 4.09 4.71 13.36
C THR A 14 3.93 3.40 14.14
N LEU A 15 4.48 2.30 13.63
CA LEU A 15 4.34 0.94 14.18
C LEU A 15 2.89 0.44 14.29
N LYS A 16 1.94 1.13 13.64
CA LYS A 16 0.53 0.75 13.58
C LYS A 16 0.26 -0.15 12.35
N PRO A 17 -0.86 -0.89 12.32
CA PRO A 17 -1.21 -1.73 11.19
C PRO A 17 -1.35 -0.96 9.86
N LEU A 18 -1.06 -1.66 8.77
CA LEU A 18 -1.34 -1.22 7.40
C LEU A 18 -2.59 -1.90 6.84
N LYS A 19 -3.30 -1.21 5.93
CA LYS A 19 -4.45 -1.73 5.19
C LYS A 19 -4.18 -1.65 3.70
N LEU A 20 -4.51 -2.71 2.96
CA LEU A 20 -4.46 -2.67 1.50
C LEU A 20 -5.58 -1.76 0.95
N HIS A 21 -5.22 -0.82 0.10
CA HIS A 21 -6.19 0.01 -0.63
C HIS A 21 -6.98 -0.84 -1.64
N PRO A 22 -8.25 -0.51 -1.96
CA PRO A 22 -9.06 -1.29 -2.89
C PRO A 22 -8.44 -1.57 -4.28
N SER A 23 -7.56 -0.69 -4.78
CA SER A 23 -6.86 -0.95 -6.04
C SER A 23 -5.74 -1.99 -5.97
N GLY A 24 -5.35 -2.41 -4.77
CA GLY A 24 -4.33 -3.42 -4.55
C GLY A 24 -2.88 -2.96 -4.76
N ASN A 25 -2.66 -1.69 -5.08
CA ASN A 25 -1.33 -1.16 -5.43
C ASN A 25 -0.67 -0.35 -4.32
N VAL A 26 -1.37 -0.09 -3.20
CA VAL A 26 -0.81 0.66 -2.08
C VAL A 26 -1.29 0.12 -0.72
N LEU A 27 -0.45 0.25 0.30
CA LEU A 27 -0.76 -0.01 1.71
C LEU A 27 -0.90 1.31 2.47
N ILE A 28 -2.03 1.56 3.11
CA ILE A 28 -2.34 2.80 3.84
C ILE A 28 -2.17 2.56 5.34
N ASN A 29 -1.56 3.51 6.06
CA ASN A 29 -1.54 3.44 7.52
C ASN A 29 -2.96 3.63 8.10
N ILE A 30 -3.20 3.05 9.28
CA ILE A 30 -4.53 3.12 9.89
C ILE A 30 -5.02 4.56 10.17
N ASP A 31 -4.09 5.49 10.38
CA ASP A 31 -4.44 6.90 10.64
C ASP A 31 -4.85 7.64 9.36
N GLY A 32 -4.50 7.12 8.18
CA GLY A 32 -4.92 7.69 6.88
C GLY A 32 -4.07 8.85 6.37
N ASP A 33 -2.87 9.04 6.93
CA ASP A 33 -1.96 10.13 6.57
C ASP A 33 -0.99 9.74 5.45
N PHE A 34 -0.52 8.48 5.46
CA PHE A 34 0.51 7.99 4.55
C PHE A 34 0.15 6.66 3.91
N ALA A 35 0.66 6.46 2.70
CA ALA A 35 0.61 5.19 2.00
C ALA A 35 2.00 4.74 1.54
N TYR A 36 2.14 3.44 1.29
CA TYR A 36 3.33 2.81 0.78
C TYR A 36 3.00 2.10 -0.53
N PRO A 37 3.67 2.41 -1.64
CA PRO A 37 3.39 1.80 -2.92
C PRO A 37 3.83 0.34 -2.97
N ILE A 38 3.11 -0.45 -3.75
CA ILE A 38 3.42 -1.84 -4.09
C ILE A 38 3.87 -1.85 -5.54
N SER A 39 5.07 -2.35 -5.80
CA SER A 39 5.65 -2.49 -7.14
C SER A 39 6.03 -3.95 -7.36
N ASP A 40 5.57 -4.56 -8.45
CA ASP A 40 5.83 -5.97 -8.76
C ASP A 40 5.42 -6.93 -7.63
N GLY A 41 4.33 -6.61 -6.93
CA GLY A 41 3.85 -7.37 -5.77
C GLY A 41 4.67 -7.18 -4.49
N ILE A 42 5.69 -6.32 -4.50
CA ILE A 42 6.57 -6.04 -3.36
C ILE A 42 6.19 -4.68 -2.75
N PRO A 43 5.75 -4.64 -1.48
CA PRO A 43 5.52 -3.38 -0.77
C PRO A 43 6.83 -2.65 -0.46
N LYS A 44 6.92 -1.37 -0.83
CA LYS A 44 8.06 -0.50 -0.47
C LYS A 44 7.86 0.08 0.93
N LEU A 45 8.11 -0.70 1.98
CA LEU A 45 7.96 -0.30 3.38
C LEU A 45 9.19 0.43 3.95
N THR A 46 9.71 1.41 3.22
CA THR A 46 10.76 2.31 3.72
C THR A 46 10.16 3.66 4.09
N ILE A 47 10.79 4.35 5.04
CA ILE A 47 10.36 5.69 5.48
C ILE A 47 10.31 6.67 4.30
N ASP A 48 11.26 6.55 3.37
CA ASP A 48 11.40 7.42 2.19
C ASP A 48 10.38 7.12 1.09
N ALA A 49 9.87 5.89 1.02
CA ALA A 49 8.85 5.50 0.05
C ALA A 49 7.43 5.91 0.47
N ALA A 50 7.25 6.42 1.70
CA ALA A 50 5.96 6.88 2.18
C ALA A 50 5.49 8.10 1.38
N ILE A 51 4.29 7.99 0.80
CA ILE A 51 3.62 9.08 0.09
C ILE A 51 2.43 9.59 0.92
N PRO A 52 2.07 10.87 0.80
CA PRO A 52 0.77 11.36 1.28
C PRO A 52 -0.39 10.62 0.61
N VAL A 53 -1.49 10.37 1.34
CA VAL A 53 -2.67 9.67 0.82
C VAL A 53 -3.31 10.38 -0.39
N GLU A 54 -3.21 11.70 -0.47
CA GLU A 54 -3.62 12.51 -1.64
C GLU A 54 -2.94 12.10 -2.96
N LYS A 55 -1.75 11.47 -2.89
CA LYS A 55 -0.99 11.02 -4.06
C LYS A 55 -1.28 9.58 -4.47
N ILE A 56 -2.17 8.87 -3.78
CA ILE A 56 -2.51 7.47 -4.13
C ILE A 56 -3.04 7.34 -5.56
N SER A 57 -3.73 8.36 -6.06
CA SER A 57 -4.25 8.40 -7.45
C SER A 57 -3.17 8.20 -8.51
N GLU A 58 -1.91 8.54 -8.22
CA GLU A 58 -0.76 8.32 -9.10
C GLU A 58 -0.37 6.83 -9.22
N PHE A 59 -0.76 5.99 -8.25
CA PHE A 59 -0.42 4.57 -8.15
C PHE A 59 -1.61 3.65 -8.48
N ASP A 60 -2.80 4.21 -8.60
CA ASP A 60 -4.04 3.48 -8.90
C ASP A 60 -4.10 3.01 -10.37
N GLY A 61 -3.39 3.69 -11.28
CA GLY A 61 -3.52 3.55 -12.73
C GLY A 61 -2.91 2.30 -13.40
N SER A 62 -2.38 1.33 -12.65
CA SER A 62 -1.57 0.24 -13.25
C SER A 62 -2.26 -1.12 -13.43
N SER A 63 -3.51 -1.29 -12.97
CA SER A 63 -4.19 -2.61 -13.00
C SER A 63 -5.51 -2.60 -13.77
N LYS A 64 -5.47 -2.21 -15.05
CA LYS A 64 -6.36 -2.81 -16.06
C LYS A 64 -5.47 -3.59 -17.03
N LYS A 65 -5.37 -4.91 -16.85
CA LYS A 65 -4.98 -5.87 -17.91
C LYS A 65 -5.22 -7.32 -17.46
N ASN A 66 -6.25 -7.90 -18.07
CA ASN A 66 -6.38 -9.29 -18.52
C ASN A 66 -6.71 -10.38 -17.47
N GLU A 67 -8.00 -10.65 -17.31
CA GLU A 67 -8.50 -12.04 -17.24
C GLU A 67 -9.27 -12.27 -18.55
N GLY A 68 -8.74 -13.16 -19.39
CA GLY A 68 -9.34 -13.60 -20.65
C GLY A 68 -10.06 -14.94 -20.48
#